data_AF-A0A0C9TN21-F1
#
_entry.id   AF-A0A0C9TN21-F1
#
_cell.length_a   1.000
_cell.length_b   1.000
_cell.length_c   1.000
_cell.angle_alpha   90.00
_cell.angle_beta   90.00
_cell.angle_gamma   90.00
#
_symmetry.space_group_name_H-M   'P 1'
#
loop_
_entity.id
_entity.type
_entity.pdbx_description
1 polymer ?
#
loop_
_entity_poly.entity_id
_entity_poly.type
_entity_poly.pdbx_seq_one_letter_code
_entity_poly.pdbx_strand_id
1 'polypeptide(L)'
;ISSWDALSKAEFIASHPRIGEINNLSHLSQQEQASKATPPEILTRLRQLNALYERKYPGLVYITFVNGRSRAQIKDEMQGKLGIDDQWGRDDFERASAEIVPIEVGGVEWIGELDRAIKDVGLIAKNRLKTLGVL
;
A
#
# COMPACT_ATOMS: atom_id res chain seq x y z
N ILE A 1 4.44 16.78 9.09
CA ILE A 1 4.86 15.61 8.29
C ILE A 1 6.03 15.95 7.37
N SER A 2 5.94 16.98 6.51
CA SER A 2 7.04 17.32 5.58
C SER A 2 8.38 17.63 6.27
N SER A 3 8.35 18.23 7.47
CA SER A 3 9.52 18.58 8.28
C SER A 3 10.09 17.44 9.14
N TRP A 4 9.47 16.26 9.15
CA TRP A 4 9.96 15.12 9.92
C TRP A 4 11.13 14.43 9.22
N ASP A 5 11.99 13.79 10.00
CA ASP A 5 13.01 12.90 9.47
C ASP A 5 12.38 11.66 8.81
N ALA A 6 13.19 10.93 8.04
CA ALA A 6 12.71 9.83 7.22
C ALA A 6 12.20 8.64 8.05
N LEU A 7 12.79 8.37 9.23
CA LEU A 7 12.36 7.27 10.08
C LEU A 7 11.01 7.59 10.73
N SER A 8 10.84 8.81 11.25
CA SER A 8 9.54 9.26 11.79
C SER A 8 8.42 9.21 10.74
N LYS A 9 8.73 9.56 9.48
CA LYS A 9 7.77 9.42 8.37
C LYS A 9 7.44 7.94 8.11
N ALA A 10 8.44 7.06 8.11
CA ALA A 10 8.23 5.63 7.89
C ALA A 10 7.39 4.99 8.99
N GLU A 11 7.64 5.31 10.26
CA GLU A 11 6.81 4.85 11.40
C GLU A 11 5.35 5.31 11.25
N PHE A 12 5.15 6.56 10.86
CA PHE A 12 3.82 7.09 10.59
C PHE A 12 3.13 6.33 9.44
N ILE A 13 3.84 6.05 8.35
CA ILE A 13 3.31 5.23 7.25
C ILE A 13 2.95 3.84 7.75
N ALA A 14 3.83 3.17 8.50
CA ALA A 14 3.64 1.82 9.03
C ALA A 14 2.41 1.67 9.96
N SER A 15 1.93 2.77 10.56
CA SER A 15 0.71 2.77 11.37
C SER A 15 -0.60 2.66 10.56
N HIS A 16 -0.53 2.76 9.24
CA HIS A 16 -1.71 2.70 8.37
C HIS A 16 -2.13 1.25 8.09
N PRO A 17 -3.45 1.00 7.92
CA PRO A 17 -3.93 -0.32 7.56
C PRO A 17 -3.49 -0.71 6.15
N ARG A 18 -3.19 -1.99 5.95
CA ARG A 18 -2.87 -2.54 4.63
C ARG A 18 -4.10 -2.49 3.73
N ILE A 19 -3.88 -2.33 2.43
CA ILE A 19 -4.96 -2.42 1.46
C ILE A 19 -5.44 -3.87 1.34
N GLY A 20 -6.76 -4.08 1.46
CA GLY A 20 -7.37 -5.41 1.42
C GLY A 20 -7.50 -6.07 2.81
N GLU A 21 -6.98 -5.45 3.87
CA GLU A 21 -7.27 -5.85 5.23
C GLU A 21 -8.64 -5.29 5.66
N ILE A 22 -9.57 -6.16 6.06
CA ILE A 22 -10.95 -5.76 6.41
C ILE A 22 -11.21 -5.72 7.91
N ASN A 23 -10.26 -6.19 8.72
CA ASN A 23 -10.39 -6.26 10.17
C ASN A 23 -9.81 -4.99 10.82
N ASN A 24 -10.41 -4.54 11.92
CA ASN A 24 -9.91 -3.42 12.76
C ASN A 24 -9.71 -2.07 12.04
N LEU A 25 -10.40 -1.83 10.93
CA LEU A 25 -10.34 -0.55 10.22
C LEU A 25 -11.19 0.53 10.91
N SER A 26 -10.71 1.78 10.91
CA SER A 26 -11.54 2.95 11.25
C SER A 26 -12.72 3.10 10.28
N HIS A 27 -13.80 3.77 10.67
CA HIS A 27 -14.98 3.97 9.81
C HIS A 27 -14.64 4.63 8.45
N LEU A 28 -13.70 5.59 8.44
CA LEU A 28 -13.24 6.25 7.22
C LEU A 28 -12.42 5.28 6.33
N SER A 29 -11.53 4.49 6.93
CA SER A 29 -10.76 3.48 6.18
C SER A 29 -11.65 2.37 5.64
N GLN A 30 -12.70 1.98 6.38
CA GLN A 30 -13.70 1.05 5.89
C GLN A 30 -14.38 1.58 4.63
N GLN A 31 -14.82 2.85 4.63
CA GLN A 31 -15.46 3.48 3.48
C GLN A 31 -14.52 3.60 2.27
N GLU A 32 -13.27 4.01 2.48
CA GLU A 32 -12.25 4.09 1.43
C GLU A 32 -12.00 2.73 0.78
N GLN A 33 -12.02 1.66 1.57
CA GLN A 33 -11.83 0.30 1.08
C GLN A 33 -13.14 -0.42 0.77
N ALA A 34 -14.31 0.21 0.93
CA ALA A 34 -15.61 -0.40 0.67
C ALA A 34 -15.92 -0.39 -0.84
N SER A 35 -15.23 -1.22 -1.61
CA SER A 35 -15.73 -1.66 -2.91
C SER A 35 -16.66 -2.87 -2.71
N LYS A 36 -17.64 -3.06 -3.62
CA LYS A 36 -18.48 -4.27 -3.75
C LYS A 36 -17.69 -5.55 -3.40
N ALA A 37 -18.36 -6.53 -2.79
CA ALA A 37 -17.79 -7.79 -2.27
C ALA A 37 -16.55 -8.21 -3.06
N THR A 38 -15.37 -7.90 -2.51
CA THR A 38 -14.12 -8.14 -3.21
C THR A 38 -13.89 -9.64 -3.24
N PRO A 39 -13.62 -10.23 -4.42
CA PRO A 39 -13.43 -11.67 -4.50
C PRO A 39 -12.28 -12.14 -3.59
N PRO A 40 -12.42 -13.29 -2.88
CA PRO A 40 -11.41 -13.79 -1.96
C PRO A 40 -10.02 -13.98 -2.58
N GLU A 41 -9.95 -14.26 -3.88
CA GLU A 41 -8.71 -14.37 -4.64
C GLU A 41 -7.96 -13.03 -4.72
N ILE A 42 -8.68 -11.91 -4.89
CA ILE A 42 -8.09 -10.57 -4.93
C ILE A 42 -7.56 -10.19 -3.55
N LEU A 43 -8.29 -10.52 -2.48
CA LEU A 43 -7.84 -10.27 -1.11
C LEU A 43 -6.59 -11.10 -0.77
N THR A 44 -6.57 -12.37 -1.19
CA THR A 44 -5.41 -13.25 -1.03
C THR A 44 -4.21 -12.69 -1.78
N ARG A 45 -4.44 -12.19 -3.00
CA ARG A 45 -3.37 -11.61 -3.78
C ARG A 45 -2.83 -10.31 -3.19
N LEU A 46 -3.70 -9.41 -2.74
CA LEU A 46 -3.27 -8.19 -2.06
C LEU A 46 -2.46 -8.50 -0.80
N ARG A 47 -2.83 -9.52 -0.03
CA ARG A 47 -2.04 -9.96 1.14
C ARG A 47 -0.62 -10.36 0.75
N GLN A 48 -0.47 -11.16 -0.30
CA GLN A 48 0.83 -11.58 -0.83
C GLN A 48 1.64 -10.37 -1.33
N LEU A 49 1.02 -9.48 -2.09
CA LEU A 49 1.70 -8.29 -2.62
C LEU A 49 2.14 -7.33 -1.51
N ASN A 50 1.33 -7.14 -0.46
CA ASN A 50 1.75 -6.36 0.72
C ASN A 50 3.00 -6.96 1.36
N ALA A 51 3.05 -8.28 1.56
CA ALA A 51 4.22 -8.94 2.13
C ALA A 51 5.48 -8.77 1.28
N LEU A 52 5.35 -8.88 -0.05
CA LEU A 52 6.45 -8.67 -0.99
C LEU A 52 6.91 -7.21 -1.03
N TYR A 53 5.95 -6.27 -0.98
CA TYR A 53 6.25 -4.85 -0.87
C TYR A 53 7.01 -4.53 0.41
N GLU A 54 6.58 -5.05 1.56
CA GLU A 54 7.25 -4.84 2.85
C GLU A 54 8.65 -5.46 2.88
N ARG A 55 8.87 -6.57 2.14
CA ARG A 55 10.23 -7.11 1.95
C ARG A 55 11.09 -6.19 1.08
N LYS A 56 10.54 -5.68 -0.04
CA LYS A 56 11.27 -4.79 -0.96
C LYS A 56 11.60 -3.44 -0.32
N TYR A 57 10.68 -2.89 0.47
CA TYR A 57 10.79 -1.59 1.12
C TYR A 57 10.68 -1.75 2.64
N PRO A 58 11.77 -2.14 3.33
CA PRO A 58 11.71 -2.41 4.77
C PRO A 58 11.16 -1.23 5.57
N GLY A 59 10.23 -1.51 6.47
CA GLY A 59 9.60 -0.52 7.35
C GLY A 59 8.47 0.30 6.71
N LEU A 60 8.14 0.08 5.43
CA LEU A 60 7.02 0.75 4.77
C LEU A 60 5.86 -0.21 4.53
N VAL A 61 4.63 0.28 4.66
CA VAL A 61 3.42 -0.40 4.16
C VAL A 61 2.95 0.24 2.87
N TYR A 62 2.30 -0.53 1.99
CA TYR A 62 1.84 0.02 0.72
C TYR A 62 0.64 0.94 0.93
N ILE A 63 0.87 2.24 0.76
CA ILE A 63 -0.19 3.26 0.78
C ILE A 63 -0.38 3.80 -0.63
N THR A 64 -1.64 3.88 -1.07
CA THR A 64 -2.02 4.50 -2.34
C THR A 64 -3.38 5.18 -2.17
N PHE A 65 -3.56 6.37 -2.75
CA PHE A 65 -4.84 7.08 -2.67
C PHE A 65 -5.85 6.47 -3.65
N VAL A 66 -6.75 5.60 -3.17
CA VAL A 66 -7.62 4.78 -4.02
C VAL A 66 -8.45 5.57 -5.03
N ASN A 67 -8.99 6.76 -4.70
CA ASN A 67 -9.72 7.63 -5.61
C ASN A 67 -10.77 6.93 -6.52
N GLY A 68 -11.55 6.00 -5.96
CA GLY A 68 -12.55 5.24 -6.72
C GLY A 68 -12.00 4.04 -7.51
N ARG A 69 -10.69 3.78 -7.47
CA ARG A 69 -10.09 2.56 -8.00
C ARG A 69 -10.51 1.35 -7.17
N SER A 70 -10.83 0.26 -7.85
CA SER A 70 -11.14 -1.03 -7.24
C SER A 70 -9.89 -1.70 -6.65
N ARG A 71 -10.10 -2.62 -5.71
CA ARG A 71 -9.01 -3.46 -5.17
C ARG A 71 -8.27 -4.27 -6.25
N ALA A 72 -8.95 -4.66 -7.34
CA ALA A 72 -8.31 -5.33 -8.47
C ALA A 72 -7.33 -4.39 -9.20
N GLN A 73 -7.72 -3.13 -9.42
CA GLN A 73 -6.83 -2.14 -10.04
C GLN A 73 -5.63 -1.82 -9.15
N ILE A 74 -5.82 -1.76 -7.81
CA ILE A 74 -4.68 -1.56 -6.90
C ILE A 74 -3.76 -2.79 -6.85
N LYS A 75 -4.32 -4.00 -6.93
CA LYS A 75 -3.55 -5.23 -7.06
C LYS A 75 -2.65 -5.17 -8.31
N ASP A 76 -3.20 -4.78 -9.46
CA ASP A 76 -2.43 -4.67 -10.71
C ASP A 76 -1.34 -3.59 -10.62
N GLU A 77 -1.64 -2.43 -10.03
CA GLU A 77 -0.65 -1.37 -9.77
C GLU A 77 0.51 -1.87 -8.91
N MET A 78 0.20 -2.56 -7.81
CA MET A 78 1.21 -3.08 -6.89
C MET A 78 2.05 -4.18 -7.55
N GLN A 79 1.44 -5.04 -8.39
CA GLN A 79 2.17 -6.02 -9.19
C GLN A 79 3.18 -5.36 -10.11
N GLY A 80 2.74 -4.38 -10.90
CA GLY A 80 3.62 -3.64 -11.81
C GLY A 80 4.79 -2.98 -11.08
N LYS A 81 4.55 -2.41 -9.90
CA LYS A 81 5.59 -1.79 -9.07
C LYS A 81 6.62 -2.79 -8.54
N LEU A 82 6.19 -4.02 -8.25
CA LEU A 82 7.07 -5.09 -7.81
C LEU A 82 7.73 -5.84 -8.97
N GLY A 83 7.39 -5.51 -10.23
CA GLY A 83 7.90 -6.21 -11.41
C GLY A 83 7.33 -7.62 -11.55
N ILE A 84 6.16 -7.87 -10.96
CA ILE A 84 5.50 -9.18 -10.96
C ILE A 84 4.58 -9.27 -12.18
N ASP A 85 4.76 -10.30 -13.00
CA ASP A 85 3.92 -10.54 -14.17
C ASP A 85 2.47 -10.95 -13.79
N ASP A 86 1.58 -10.86 -14.79
CA ASP A 86 0.17 -11.22 -14.64
C ASP A 86 -0.09 -12.74 -14.59
N GLN A 87 0.89 -13.56 -14.98
CA GLN A 87 0.76 -15.03 -15.01
C GLN A 87 1.06 -15.67 -13.66
N TRP A 88 1.46 -14.87 -12.68
CA TRP A 88 1.89 -15.30 -11.37
C TRP A 88 0.76 -15.94 -10.55
N GLY A 89 0.79 -17.26 -10.43
CA GLY A 89 -0.08 -18.13 -9.65
C GLY A 89 0.38 -18.28 -8.18
N ARG A 90 -0.13 -19.32 -7.52
CA ARG A 90 0.08 -19.55 -6.07
C ARG A 90 1.53 -19.90 -5.74
N ASP A 91 2.16 -20.74 -6.55
CA ASP A 91 3.54 -21.20 -6.34
C ASP A 91 4.59 -20.12 -6.67
N ASP A 92 4.17 -19.07 -7.36
CA ASP A 92 5.05 -17.98 -7.74
C ASP A 92 5.32 -17.00 -6.58
N PHE A 93 4.52 -17.03 -5.51
CA PHE A 93 4.78 -16.23 -4.31
C PHE A 93 6.14 -16.55 -3.70
N GLU A 94 6.49 -17.82 -3.54
CA GLU A 94 7.78 -18.21 -2.97
C GLU A 94 8.94 -17.84 -3.90
N ARG A 95 8.76 -17.97 -5.22
CA ARG A 95 9.76 -17.54 -6.21
C ARG A 95 10.02 -16.04 -6.12
N ALA A 96 8.98 -15.22 -6.23
CA ALA A 96 9.15 -13.76 -6.15
C ALA A 96 9.56 -13.30 -4.75
N SER A 97 9.15 -14.02 -3.70
CA SER A 97 9.65 -13.83 -2.33
C SER A 97 11.17 -13.96 -2.26
N ALA A 98 11.75 -14.94 -2.97
CA ALA A 98 13.19 -15.17 -3.05
C ALA A 98 13.91 -14.20 -4.01
N GLU A 99 13.26 -13.75 -5.08
CA GLU A 99 13.83 -12.83 -6.07
C GLU A 99 13.82 -11.36 -5.60
N ILE A 100 12.92 -10.99 -4.68
CA ILE A 100 12.88 -9.64 -4.14
C ILE A 100 14.08 -9.40 -3.22
N VAL A 101 14.96 -8.52 -3.69
CA VAL A 101 16.05 -7.97 -2.91
C VAL A 101 15.54 -6.74 -2.14
N PRO A 102 15.67 -6.70 -0.81
CA PRO A 102 15.35 -5.51 -0.03
C PRO A 102 16.21 -4.32 -0.44
N ILE A 103 15.57 -3.17 -0.59
CA ILE A 103 16.26 -1.91 -0.87
C ILE A 103 16.86 -1.36 0.43
N GLU A 104 18.02 -0.70 0.31
CA GLU A 104 18.68 -0.03 1.41
C GLU A 104 17.78 1.05 2.04
N VAL A 105 17.51 0.90 3.34
CA VAL A 105 16.74 1.88 4.12
C VAL A 105 17.48 3.21 4.16
N GLY A 106 16.80 4.29 3.79
CA GLY A 106 17.40 5.63 3.66
C GLY A 106 18.11 5.87 2.33
N GLY A 107 18.26 4.85 1.47
CA GLY A 107 18.75 5.00 0.11
C GLY A 107 17.78 5.78 -0.79
N VAL A 108 18.26 6.23 -1.95
CA VAL A 108 17.49 7.11 -2.87
C VAL A 108 16.15 6.48 -3.28
N GLU A 109 16.14 5.18 -3.61
CA GLU A 109 14.92 4.47 -4.01
C GLU A 109 13.94 4.32 -2.84
N TRP A 110 14.44 4.02 -1.64
CA TRP A 110 13.60 3.89 -0.44
C TRP A 110 13.00 5.24 -0.04
N ILE A 111 13.78 6.32 -0.07
CA ILE A 111 13.31 7.68 0.21
C ILE A 111 12.28 8.13 -0.82
N GLY A 112 12.52 7.85 -2.11
CA GLY A 112 11.55 8.17 -3.16
C GLY A 112 10.21 7.47 -2.94
N GLU A 113 10.23 6.22 -2.48
CA GLU A 113 9.00 5.50 -2.17
C GLU A 113 8.30 6.01 -0.92
N LEU A 114 9.06 6.35 0.13
CA LEU A 114 8.53 6.99 1.33
C LEU A 114 7.83 8.31 0.99
N ASP A 115 8.45 9.17 0.19
CA ASP A 115 7.88 10.46 -0.20
C ASP A 115 6.60 10.29 -1.04
N ARG A 116 6.56 9.29 -1.93
CA ARG A 116 5.33 8.92 -2.66
C ARG A 116 4.22 8.52 -1.69
N ALA A 117 4.51 7.64 -0.74
CA ALA A 117 3.53 7.16 0.23
C ALA A 117 3.00 8.32 1.11
N ILE A 118 3.87 9.23 1.54
CA ILE A 118 3.50 10.43 2.31
C ILE A 118 2.58 11.36 1.49
N LYS A 119 2.87 11.53 0.20
CA LYS A 119 2.01 12.30 -0.71
C LYS A 119 0.61 11.68 -0.80
N ASP A 120 0.52 10.37 -0.91
CA ASP A 120 -0.76 9.67 -0.97
C ASP A 120 -1.55 9.76 0.35
N VAL A 121 -0.88 9.71 1.51
CA VAL A 121 -1.52 10.01 2.79
C VAL A 121 -2.09 11.44 2.80
N GLY A 122 -1.37 12.41 2.25
CA GLY A 122 -1.87 13.79 2.10
C GLY A 122 -3.14 13.88 1.25
N LEU A 123 -3.21 13.13 0.14
CA LEU A 123 -4.41 13.05 -0.71
C LEU A 123 -5.58 12.39 0.01
N ILE A 124 -5.33 11.30 0.74
CA ILE A 124 -6.31 10.62 1.59
C ILE A 124 -6.86 11.59 2.65
N ALA A 125 -5.99 12.28 3.37
CA ALA A 125 -6.39 13.25 4.39
C ALA A 125 -7.24 14.38 3.80
N LYS A 126 -6.84 14.94 2.65
CA LYS A 126 -7.61 15.97 1.94
C LYS A 126 -9.00 15.46 1.52
N ASN A 127 -9.09 14.23 1.01
CA ASN A 127 -10.36 13.63 0.64
C ASN A 127 -11.26 13.42 1.86
N ARG A 128 -10.72 12.94 2.98
CA ARG A 128 -11.47 12.80 4.25
C ARG A 128 -12.04 14.13 4.74
N LEU A 129 -11.24 15.21 4.70
CA LEU A 129 -11.71 16.54 5.11
C LEU A 129 -12.88 17.03 4.24
N LYS A 130 -12.81 16.81 2.93
CA LYS A 130 -13.91 17.11 2.00
C LYS A 130 -15.16 16.28 2.31
N THR A 131 -15.01 14.99 2.56
CA THR A 131 -16.13 14.09 2.92
C THR A 131 -16.79 14.50 4.25
N LEU A 132 -16.02 15.07 5.18
CA LEU A 132 -16.52 15.60 6.45
C LEU A 132 -17.10 17.03 6.34
N GLY A 133 -17.09 17.66 5.16
CA GLY A 133 -17.61 19.01 4.93
C GLY A 133 -16.77 20.13 5.58
N VAL A 134 -15.51 19.85 5.90
CA VAL A 134 -14.58 20.81 6.52
C VAL A 134 -13.83 21.65 5.47
N LEU A 135 -13.90 21.24 4.20
CA LEU A 135 -13.32 21.89 3.02
C LEU A 135 -14.25 21.84 1.81
#